data_AF-A0A4U3F0S0-F1
#
_entry.id   AF-A0A4U3F0S0-F1
#
_cell.length_a   1.000
_cell.length_b   1.000
_cell.length_c   1.000
_cell.angle_alpha   90.00
_cell.angle_beta   90.00
_cell.angle_gamma   90.00
#
_symmetry.space_group_name_H-M   'P 1'
#
loop_
_entity.id
_entity.type
_entity.pdbx_description
1 polymer ?
#
loop_
_entity_poly.entity_id
_entity_poly.type
_entity_poly.pdbx_seq_one_letter_code
_entity_poly.pdbx_strand_id
1 'polypeptide(L)'
;MKKWLLQMLMNTAAGFLGKVLASFVLATPVVAGLVEVVSQGEFKFPKWAWAISLSLVLVVLSIWFIVKRMRLIKGMNKRYSPIIGIVSSRGWEDLGLEEWSNVLWRVRIPKKLPSRSFIDVSPENNLSKINIQSPPICRNCNTELEERNTFWGKYSWYCVGCGYKQRSKLDFFEAAKKVEKRVEGRIRNDLT
;
A
#
# COMPACT_ATOMS: atom_id res chain seq x y z
N MET A 1 14.09 27.36 -4.75
CA MET A 1 13.77 26.87 -3.38
C MET A 1 13.67 25.35 -3.38
N LYS A 2 14.50 24.67 -2.57
CA LYS A 2 14.67 23.21 -2.58
C LYS A 2 13.37 22.51 -2.17
N LYS A 3 12.86 21.57 -2.98
CA LYS A 3 11.66 20.74 -2.71
C LYS A 3 11.66 20.13 -1.30
N TRP A 4 12.84 19.86 -0.75
CA TRP A 4 13.04 19.35 0.60
C TRP A 4 12.58 20.34 1.70
N LEU A 5 12.81 21.64 1.52
CA LEU A 5 12.45 22.68 2.50
C LEU A 5 10.94 22.89 2.57
N LEU A 6 10.26 22.85 1.41
CA LEU A 6 8.80 22.76 1.31
C LEU A 6 8.25 21.51 1.99
N GLN A 7 8.91 20.36 1.82
CA GLN A 7 8.48 19.11 2.46
C GLN A 7 8.67 19.12 3.98
N MET A 8 9.74 19.74 4.45
CA MET A 8 10.02 19.87 5.88
C MET A 8 8.99 20.82 6.52
N LEU A 9 8.74 21.98 5.90
CA LEU A 9 7.72 22.94 6.34
C LEU A 9 6.30 22.35 6.32
N MET A 10 5.93 21.58 5.30
CA MET A 10 4.61 20.93 5.27
C MET A 10 4.45 19.86 6.34
N ASN A 11 5.50 19.12 6.69
CA ASN A 11 5.44 18.09 7.74
C ASN A 11 5.43 18.70 9.15
N THR A 12 6.21 19.74 9.39
CA THR A 12 6.21 20.46 10.68
C THR A 12 4.93 21.26 10.85
N ALA A 13 4.46 21.95 9.80
CA ALA A 13 3.18 22.65 9.81
C ALA A 13 2.01 21.69 10.06
N ALA A 14 1.94 20.53 9.39
CA ALA A 14 0.85 19.57 9.61
C ALA A 14 0.82 19.00 11.05
N GLY A 15 1.99 18.76 11.65
CA GLY A 15 2.10 18.29 13.04
C GLY A 15 1.78 19.37 14.08
N PHE A 16 2.22 20.60 13.83
CA PHE A 16 2.02 21.74 14.73
C PHE A 16 0.59 22.31 14.61
N LEU A 17 0.08 22.51 13.39
CA LEU A 17 -1.31 22.93 13.13
C LEU A 17 -2.30 21.92 13.74
N GLY A 18 -2.07 20.62 13.61
CA GLY A 18 -3.00 19.61 14.14
C GLY A 18 -3.13 19.64 15.67
N LYS A 19 -2.03 19.89 16.39
CA LYS A 19 -2.03 19.90 17.88
C LYS A 19 -2.42 21.26 18.46
N VAL A 20 -1.98 22.36 17.82
CA VAL A 20 -2.24 23.71 18.31
C VAL A 20 -3.63 24.18 17.88
N LEU A 21 -4.03 24.01 16.61
CA LEU A 21 -5.36 24.43 16.18
C LEU A 21 -6.47 23.61 16.83
N ALA A 22 -6.29 22.31 17.08
CA ALA A 22 -7.32 21.52 17.77
C ALA A 22 -7.65 22.11 19.15
N SER A 23 -6.63 22.52 19.90
CA SER A 23 -6.80 23.18 21.20
C SER A 23 -7.47 24.55 21.07
N PHE A 24 -7.10 25.35 20.06
CA PHE A 24 -7.73 26.65 19.81
C PHE A 24 -9.18 26.54 19.31
N VAL A 25 -9.52 25.53 18.52
CA VAL A 25 -10.86 25.28 17.97
C VAL A 25 -11.85 24.78 19.03
N LEU A 26 -11.35 24.04 20.02
CA LEU A 26 -12.13 23.63 21.17
C LEU A 26 -12.27 24.76 22.20
N ALA A 27 -11.26 25.64 22.29
CA ALA A 27 -11.28 26.78 23.20
C ALA A 27 -12.14 27.95 22.68
N THR A 28 -12.32 28.13 21.37
CA THR A 28 -13.08 29.25 20.80
C THR A 28 -14.51 29.41 21.33
N PRO A 29 -15.35 28.36 21.43
CA PRO A 29 -16.69 28.52 22.02
C PRO A 29 -16.65 28.87 23.51
N VAL A 30 -15.65 28.40 24.25
CA VAL A 30 -15.46 28.71 25.68
C VAL A 30 -15.02 30.17 25.87
N VAL A 31 -14.07 30.64 25.06
CA VAL A 31 -13.59 32.03 25.08
C VAL A 31 -14.70 32.99 24.63
N ALA A 32 -15.47 32.63 23.59
CA ALA A 32 -16.61 33.43 23.16
C ALA A 32 -17.69 33.53 24.25
N GLY A 33 -18.01 32.41 24.92
CA GLY A 33 -18.94 32.42 26.05
C GLY A 33 -18.47 33.28 27.22
N LEU A 34 -17.17 33.26 27.54
CA LEU A 34 -16.59 34.12 28.59
C LEU A 34 -16.67 35.61 28.25
N VAL A 35 -16.44 36.00 26.99
CA VAL A 35 -16.58 37.39 26.54
C VAL A 35 -18.03 37.86 26.69
N GLU A 36 -18.99 37.00 26.38
CA GLU A 36 -20.42 37.32 26.51
C GLU A 36 -20.87 37.46 27.97
N VAL A 37 -20.34 36.63 28.87
CA VAL A 37 -20.60 36.73 30.32
C VAL A 37 -20.07 38.04 30.89
N VAL A 38 -18.86 38.44 30.50
CA VAL A 38 -18.27 39.72 30.94
C VAL A 38 -19.05 40.90 30.38
N SER A 39 -19.62 40.77 29.18
CA SER A 39 -20.38 41.82 28.51
C SER A 39 -21.83 41.96 29.00
N GLN A 40 -22.53 40.85 29.25
CA GLN A 40 -23.99 40.82 29.41
C GLN A 40 -24.45 40.21 30.74
N GLY A 41 -23.53 39.66 31.55
CA GLY A 41 -23.85 39.04 32.84
C GLY A 41 -24.54 37.67 32.74
N GLU A 42 -24.98 37.25 31.55
CA GLU A 42 -25.62 35.96 31.31
C GLU A 42 -24.77 35.07 30.39
N PHE A 43 -24.63 33.79 30.75
CA PHE A 43 -23.88 32.81 29.97
C PHE A 43 -24.72 32.33 28.77
N LYS A 44 -24.61 33.02 27.63
CA LYS A 44 -25.25 32.61 26.37
C LYS A 44 -24.18 32.24 25.35
N PHE A 45 -24.31 31.05 24.75
CA PHE A 45 -23.45 30.64 23.66
C PHE A 45 -23.95 31.20 22.33
N PRO A 46 -23.18 32.04 21.64
CA PRO A 46 -23.57 32.56 20.36
C PRO A 46 -23.57 31.44 19.29
N LYS A 47 -24.68 31.32 18.54
CA LYS A 47 -24.81 30.33 17.45
C LYS A 47 -23.71 30.49 16.38
N TRP A 48 -23.22 31.71 16.17
CA TRP A 48 -22.16 32.00 15.21
C TRP A 48 -20.80 31.41 15.63
N ALA A 49 -20.49 31.35 16.93
CA ALA A 49 -19.23 30.76 17.40
C ALA A 49 -19.15 29.25 17.13
N TRP A 50 -20.29 28.55 17.25
CA TRP A 50 -20.40 27.14 16.87
C TRP A 50 -20.19 26.93 15.37
N ALA A 51 -20.77 27.79 14.52
CA ALA A 51 -20.59 27.72 13.08
C ALA A 51 -19.11 27.92 12.68
N ILE A 52 -18.41 28.86 13.31
CA ILE A 52 -16.98 29.09 13.08
C ILE A 52 -16.15 27.89 13.55
N SER A 53 -16.39 27.36 14.75
CA SER A 53 -15.68 26.20 15.27
C SER A 53 -15.87 24.98 14.36
N LEU A 54 -17.11 24.69 13.95
CA LEU A 54 -17.43 23.56 13.08
C LEU A 54 -16.82 23.71 11.67
N SER A 55 -16.83 24.93 11.11
CA SER A 55 -16.11 25.25 9.87
C SER A 55 -14.61 24.97 9.99
N LEU A 56 -13.99 25.39 11.09
CA LEU A 56 -12.56 25.20 11.31
C LEU A 56 -12.20 23.71 11.49
N VAL A 57 -13.05 22.93 12.17
CA VAL A 57 -12.91 21.46 12.24
C VAL A 57 -12.95 20.84 10.85
N LEU A 58 -13.89 21.24 9.99
CA LEU A 58 -14.00 20.72 8.62
C LEU A 58 -12.75 21.05 7.79
N VAL A 59 -12.20 22.26 7.91
CA VAL A 59 -10.96 22.65 7.24
C VAL A 59 -9.78 21.78 7.71
N VAL A 60 -9.63 21.57 9.03
CA VAL A 60 -8.55 20.70 9.55
C VAL A 60 -8.71 19.26 9.08
N LEU A 61 -9.92 18.71 9.09
CA LEU A 61 -10.21 17.36 8.61
C LEU A 61 -9.90 17.19 7.12
N SER A 62 -10.25 18.19 6.30
CA SER A 62 -9.97 18.16 4.86
C SER A 62 -8.47 18.22 4.56
N ILE A 63 -7.70 19.08 5.25
CA ILE A 63 -6.24 19.14 5.13
C ILE A 63 -5.61 17.80 5.55
N TRP A 64 -6.05 17.24 6.67
CA TRP A 64 -5.57 15.93 7.14
C TRP A 64 -5.83 14.82 6.10
N PHE A 65 -7.03 14.80 5.52
CA PHE A 65 -7.39 13.86 4.46
C PHE A 65 -6.50 14.01 3.22
N ILE A 66 -6.25 15.24 2.77
CA ILE A 66 -5.38 15.54 1.62
C ILE A 66 -3.93 15.09 1.89
N VAL A 67 -3.37 15.41 3.06
CA VAL A 67 -2.00 15.01 3.44
C VAL A 67 -1.87 13.49 3.50
N LYS A 68 -2.84 12.80 4.10
CA LYS A 68 -2.87 11.33 4.15
C LYS A 68 -2.86 10.72 2.76
N ARG A 69 -3.66 11.27 1.83
CA ARG A 69 -3.70 10.83 0.42
C ARG A 69 -2.38 11.09 -0.30
N MET A 70 -1.78 12.26 -0.13
CA MET A 70 -0.47 12.57 -0.73
C MET A 70 0.63 11.62 -0.25
N ARG A 71 0.63 11.24 1.04
CA ARG A 71 1.59 10.27 1.58
C ARG A 71 1.41 8.88 0.95
N LEU A 72 0.17 8.44 0.77
CA LEU A 72 -0.14 7.18 0.07
C LEU A 72 0.39 7.20 -1.37
N ILE A 73 0.13 8.27 -2.12
CA ILE A 73 0.60 8.41 -3.52
C ILE A 73 2.13 8.44 -3.60
N LYS A 74 2.80 9.16 -2.70
CA LYS A 74 4.28 9.18 -2.64
C LYS A 74 4.87 7.82 -2.27
N GLY A 75 4.19 7.03 -1.43
CA GLY A 75 4.57 5.66 -1.12
C GLY A 75 4.51 4.75 -2.35
N MET A 76 3.48 4.91 -3.18
CA MET A 76 3.34 4.16 -4.44
C MET A 76 4.41 4.55 -5.47
N ASN A 77 4.72 5.84 -5.63
CA ASN A 77 5.72 6.29 -6.61
C ASN A 77 7.16 5.85 -6.28
N LYS A 78 7.49 5.68 -4.99
CA LYS A 78 8.82 5.19 -4.59
C LYS A 78 9.04 3.70 -4.89
N ARG A 79 7.99 2.91 -5.11
CA ARG A 79 8.10 1.48 -5.44
C ARG A 79 8.57 1.21 -6.87
N TYR A 80 8.55 2.22 -7.75
CA TYR A 80 9.18 2.21 -9.07
C TYR A 80 10.72 2.44 -9.02
N SER A 81 11.38 2.10 -7.92
CA SER A 81 12.84 1.96 -7.93
C SER A 81 13.19 0.73 -8.77
N PRO A 82 14.23 0.74 -9.62
CA PRO A 82 14.61 -0.43 -10.41
C PRO A 82 14.86 -1.61 -9.47
N ILE A 83 13.97 -2.59 -9.55
CA ILE A 83 14.04 -3.81 -8.74
C ILE A 83 15.20 -4.62 -9.32
N ILE A 84 16.15 -4.97 -8.47
CA ILE A 84 17.15 -6.01 -8.76
C ILE A 84 16.37 -7.33 -8.79
N GLY A 85 15.77 -7.64 -9.94
CA GLY A 85 15.21 -8.96 -10.19
C GLY A 85 16.36 -9.97 -10.26
N ILE A 86 16.14 -11.17 -9.75
CA ILE A 86 17.06 -12.29 -10.01
C ILE A 86 16.95 -12.57 -11.51
N VAL A 87 17.87 -12.05 -12.32
CA VAL A 87 17.91 -12.34 -13.75
C VAL A 87 18.63 -13.66 -13.92
N SER A 88 17.89 -14.74 -14.22
CA SER A 88 18.51 -15.99 -14.64
C SER A 88 19.14 -15.79 -16.02
N SER A 89 20.45 -16.03 -16.16
CA SER A 89 21.16 -15.89 -17.44
C SER A 89 20.73 -16.91 -18.51
N ARG A 90 19.95 -17.94 -18.15
CA ARG A 90 19.51 -19.03 -19.03
C ARG A 90 17.99 -19.19 -19.12
N GLY A 91 17.25 -18.23 -18.57
CA GLY A 91 15.80 -18.26 -18.52
C GLY A 91 15.24 -19.12 -17.37
N TRP A 92 13.93 -19.32 -17.43
CA TRP A 92 13.12 -19.90 -16.37
C TRP A 92 12.47 -21.19 -16.85
N GLU A 93 12.22 -22.10 -15.91
CA GLU A 93 11.44 -23.31 -16.07
C GLU A 93 10.17 -23.20 -15.21
N ASP A 94 9.01 -23.45 -15.80
CA ASP A 94 7.71 -23.38 -15.13
C ASP A 94 7.50 -24.69 -14.34
N LEU A 95 7.35 -24.60 -13.02
CA LEU A 95 7.03 -25.76 -12.16
C LEU A 95 5.53 -26.05 -12.11
N GLY A 96 4.71 -25.03 -12.31
CA GLY A 96 3.26 -25.17 -12.26
C GLY A 96 2.54 -23.88 -11.85
N LEU A 97 1.27 -24.05 -11.50
CA LEU A 97 0.37 -22.99 -11.08
C LEU A 97 0.01 -23.17 -9.60
N GLU A 98 0.16 -22.10 -8.82
CA GLU A 98 -0.24 -22.05 -7.42
C GLU A 98 -1.46 -21.12 -7.26
N GLU A 99 -2.53 -21.60 -6.62
CA GLU A 99 -3.68 -20.77 -6.33
C GLU A 99 -3.50 -19.97 -5.04
N TRP A 100 -3.59 -18.64 -5.16
CA TRP A 100 -3.57 -17.74 -4.00
C TRP A 100 -4.45 -16.51 -4.23
N SER A 101 -5.35 -16.23 -3.29
CA SER A 101 -6.29 -15.10 -3.36
C SER A 101 -7.21 -15.15 -4.60
N ASN A 102 -7.73 -16.33 -4.93
CA ASN A 102 -8.62 -16.60 -6.07
C ASN A 102 -8.05 -16.20 -7.44
N VAL A 103 -6.72 -16.26 -7.58
CA VAL A 103 -5.99 -16.09 -8.83
C VAL A 103 -4.86 -17.12 -8.88
N LEU A 104 -4.38 -17.43 -10.08
CA LEU A 104 -3.35 -18.41 -10.31
C LEU A 104 -1.99 -17.72 -10.47
N TRP A 105 -0.96 -18.26 -9.84
CA TRP A 105 0.40 -17.73 -9.89
C TRP A 105 1.32 -18.74 -10.57
N ARG A 106 2.11 -18.29 -11.55
CA ARG A 106 3.11 -19.16 -12.19
C ARG A 106 4.34 -19.29 -11.29
N VAL A 107 4.62 -20.51 -10.85
CA VAL A 107 5.80 -20.84 -10.06
C VAL A 107 6.92 -21.25 -11.00
N ARG A 108 8.09 -20.64 -10.84
CA ARG A 108 9.25 -20.84 -11.72
C ARG A 108 10.52 -21.11 -10.94
N ILE A 109 11.44 -21.85 -11.53
CA ILE A 109 12.81 -22.01 -11.06
C ILE A 109 13.80 -21.67 -12.18
N PRO A 110 15.03 -21.25 -11.85
CA PRO A 110 16.05 -21.05 -12.87
C PRO A 110 16.41 -22.39 -13.54
N LYS A 111 16.48 -22.41 -14.88
CA LYS A 111 16.93 -23.59 -15.62
C LYS A 111 18.32 -24.02 -15.15
N LYS A 112 18.49 -25.32 -14.87
CA LYS A 112 19.79 -25.88 -14.46
C LYS A 112 20.81 -25.76 -15.61
N LEU A 113 22.07 -25.51 -15.27
CA LEU A 113 23.17 -25.77 -16.20
C LEU A 113 23.25 -27.28 -16.46
N PRO A 114 23.43 -27.75 -17.71
CA PRO A 114 24.07 -29.04 -17.93
C PRO A 114 25.52 -28.90 -17.46
N SER A 115 25.81 -29.22 -16.19
CA SER A 115 27.19 -29.21 -15.70
C SER A 115 27.81 -30.60 -15.86
N ARG A 116 29.06 -30.62 -16.32
CA ARG A 116 29.97 -31.78 -16.33
C ARG A 116 30.51 -32.13 -14.94
N SER A 117 30.04 -31.49 -13.87
CA SER A 117 30.49 -31.76 -12.50
C SER A 117 29.32 -32.08 -11.57
N PHE A 118 29.35 -33.31 -11.04
CA PHE A 118 28.48 -33.90 -10.03
C PHE A 118 28.74 -33.30 -8.63
N ILE A 119 28.48 -32.01 -8.43
CA ILE A 119 28.55 -31.44 -7.07
C ILE A 119 27.19 -30.84 -6.69
N ASP A 120 26.51 -31.61 -5.85
CA ASP A 120 25.35 -31.32 -4.99
C ASP A 120 24.06 -30.80 -5.63
N VAL A 121 23.35 -31.76 -6.22
CA VAL A 121 21.90 -31.68 -6.44
C VAL A 121 21.18 -32.14 -5.17
N SER A 122 21.29 -31.40 -4.07
CA SER A 122 20.29 -31.52 -3.00
C SER A 122 19.03 -30.74 -3.43
N PRO A 123 17.82 -31.32 -3.35
CA PRO A 123 16.56 -30.61 -3.62
C PRO A 123 16.44 -29.30 -2.82
N GLU A 124 17.06 -29.22 -1.64
CA GLU A 124 17.11 -28.04 -0.78
C GLU A 124 17.78 -26.82 -1.42
N ASN A 125 18.81 -27.03 -2.26
CA ASN A 125 19.55 -25.91 -2.90
C ASN A 125 18.75 -25.23 -4.03
N ASN A 126 17.70 -25.87 -4.54
CA ASN A 126 16.83 -25.29 -5.57
C ASN A 126 15.63 -24.53 -4.97
N LEU A 127 15.26 -24.82 -3.71
CA LEU A 127 14.17 -24.14 -3.01
C LEU A 127 14.44 -22.66 -2.78
N SER A 128 15.70 -22.30 -2.55
CA SER A 128 16.14 -20.91 -2.36
C SER A 128 16.07 -20.04 -3.63
N LYS A 129 15.61 -20.59 -4.75
CA LYS A 129 15.55 -19.92 -6.06
C LYS A 129 14.15 -19.96 -6.69
N ILE A 130 13.12 -20.27 -5.92
CA ILE A 130 11.73 -20.22 -6.38
C ILE A 130 11.40 -18.77 -6.71
N ASN A 131 10.81 -18.54 -7.88
CA ASN A 131 10.35 -17.23 -8.31
C ASN A 131 8.88 -17.31 -8.72
N ILE A 132 8.10 -16.35 -8.27
CA ILE A 132 6.70 -16.22 -8.67
C ILE A 132 6.59 -15.17 -9.78
N GLN A 133 6.11 -15.60 -10.95
CA GLN A 133 5.86 -14.68 -12.06
C GLN A 133 4.70 -13.75 -11.73
N SER A 134 4.93 -12.45 -11.88
CA SER A 134 3.90 -11.43 -11.97
C SER A 134 3.80 -10.94 -13.42
N PRO A 135 2.60 -10.62 -13.94
CA PRO A 135 1.30 -10.62 -13.27
C PRO A 135 0.69 -12.03 -13.05
N PRO A 136 -0.24 -12.18 -12.09
CA PRO A 136 -1.02 -13.40 -11.90
C PRO A 136 -2.01 -13.64 -13.04
N ILE A 137 -2.54 -14.85 -13.09
CA ILE A 137 -3.41 -15.38 -14.13
C ILE A 137 -4.84 -15.53 -13.60
N CYS A 138 -5.81 -15.24 -14.45
CA CYS A 138 -7.22 -15.44 -14.18
C CYS A 138 -7.58 -16.92 -14.12
N ARG A 139 -8.28 -17.36 -13.07
CA ARG A 139 -8.75 -18.74 -12.90
C ARG A 139 -9.78 -19.18 -13.95
N ASN A 140 -10.51 -18.24 -14.54
CA ASN A 140 -11.63 -18.56 -15.44
C ASN A 140 -11.20 -18.73 -16.90
N CYS A 141 -10.25 -17.91 -17.38
CA CYS A 141 -9.86 -17.88 -18.79
C CYS A 141 -8.35 -17.93 -19.01
N ASN A 142 -7.57 -18.18 -17.95
CA ASN A 142 -6.11 -18.30 -17.99
C ASN A 142 -5.37 -17.10 -18.60
N THR A 143 -6.02 -15.93 -18.66
CA THR A 143 -5.41 -14.68 -19.13
C THR A 143 -4.72 -13.95 -17.99
N GLU A 144 -3.61 -13.26 -18.28
CA GLU A 144 -2.93 -12.39 -17.33
C GLU A 144 -3.84 -11.27 -16.83
N LEU A 145 -3.71 -10.94 -15.55
CA LEU A 145 -4.48 -9.89 -14.89
C LEU A 145 -3.77 -8.55 -14.99
N GLU A 146 -4.55 -7.49 -15.19
CA GLU A 146 -4.10 -6.11 -15.06
C GLU A 146 -4.30 -5.61 -13.63
N GLU A 147 -3.35 -4.83 -13.13
CA GLU A 147 -3.50 -4.13 -11.86
C GLU A 147 -3.97 -2.70 -12.05
N ARG A 148 -5.01 -2.32 -11.30
CA ARG A 148 -5.51 -0.95 -11.24
C ARG A 148 -5.53 -0.45 -9.80
N ASN A 149 -5.04 0.76 -9.60
CA ASN A 149 -5.11 1.43 -8.31
C ASN A 149 -6.53 1.93 -8.04
N THR A 150 -7.05 1.65 -6.84
CA THR A 150 -8.33 2.18 -6.38
C THR A 150 -8.13 3.41 -5.50
N PHE A 151 -9.19 4.22 -5.36
CA PHE A 151 -9.17 5.46 -4.59
C PHE A 151 -8.77 5.27 -3.11
N TRP A 152 -8.78 4.05 -2.56
CA TRP A 152 -8.50 3.82 -1.14
C TRP A 152 -7.13 3.20 -0.85
N GLY A 153 -6.18 3.31 -1.78
CA GLY A 153 -4.85 2.70 -1.63
C GLY A 153 -4.92 1.17 -1.61
N LYS A 154 -5.95 0.61 -2.27
CA LYS A 154 -6.09 -0.81 -2.57
C LYS A 154 -5.87 -1.04 -4.06
N TYR A 155 -5.60 -2.27 -4.43
CA TYR A 155 -5.40 -2.71 -5.80
C TYR A 155 -6.65 -3.47 -6.26
N SER A 156 -6.95 -3.36 -7.54
CA SER A 156 -7.96 -4.15 -8.21
C SER A 156 -7.28 -4.88 -9.35
N TRP A 157 -7.34 -6.20 -9.30
CA TRP A 157 -6.86 -7.07 -10.36
C TRP A 157 -8.02 -7.36 -11.28
N TYR A 158 -7.83 -7.14 -12.57
CA TYR A 158 -8.87 -7.21 -13.58
C TYR A 158 -8.42 -8.07 -14.75
N CYS A 159 -9.27 -8.99 -15.17
CA CYS A 159 -9.04 -9.81 -16.34
C CYS A 159 -9.61 -9.15 -17.58
N VAL A 160 -8.75 -8.88 -18.57
CA VAL A 160 -9.17 -8.32 -19.86
C VAL A 160 -9.98 -9.33 -20.68
N GLY A 161 -9.72 -10.64 -20.52
CA GLY A 161 -10.39 -11.69 -21.29
C GLY A 161 -11.84 -11.95 -20.88
N CYS A 162 -12.10 -12.16 -19.58
CA CYS A 162 -13.44 -12.55 -19.09
C CYS A 162 -14.11 -11.52 -18.17
N GLY A 163 -13.47 -10.38 -17.91
CA GLY A 163 -14.00 -9.35 -17.02
C GLY A 163 -13.94 -9.67 -15.51
N TYR A 164 -13.35 -10.82 -15.13
CA TYR A 164 -13.15 -11.17 -13.73
C TYR A 164 -12.41 -10.07 -12.97
N LYS A 165 -12.84 -9.80 -11.73
CA LYS A 165 -12.29 -8.73 -10.91
C LYS A 165 -12.07 -9.18 -9.47
N GLN A 166 -10.84 -9.03 -8.99
CA GLN A 166 -10.44 -9.34 -7.62
C GLN A 166 -9.89 -8.08 -6.94
N ARG A 167 -10.37 -7.78 -5.73
CA ARG A 167 -9.84 -6.65 -4.93
C ARG A 167 -8.75 -7.16 -4.00
N SER A 168 -7.59 -6.51 -4.03
CA SER A 168 -6.45 -6.84 -3.18
C SER A 168 -5.98 -5.62 -2.38
N LYS A 169 -5.45 -5.85 -1.18
CA LYS A 169 -4.73 -4.81 -0.41
C LYS A 169 -3.26 -4.69 -0.85
N LEU A 170 -2.76 -5.67 -1.59
CA LEU A 170 -1.37 -5.79 -2.03
C LEU A 170 -1.28 -5.61 -3.54
N ASP A 171 -0.19 -5.01 -3.99
CA ASP A 171 0.14 -5.02 -5.42
C ASP A 171 0.58 -6.42 -5.87
N PHE A 172 0.71 -6.62 -7.18
CA PHE A 172 1.17 -7.88 -7.76
C PHE A 172 2.52 -8.34 -7.20
N PHE A 173 3.43 -7.42 -6.90
CA PHE A 173 4.78 -7.75 -6.43
C PHE A 173 4.78 -8.20 -4.97
N GLU A 174 4.09 -7.48 -4.10
CA GLU A 174 3.90 -7.85 -2.69
C GLU A 174 3.13 -9.15 -2.56
N ALA A 175 2.12 -9.37 -3.42
CA ALA A 175 1.42 -10.62 -3.50
C ALA A 175 2.35 -11.76 -3.95
N ALA A 176 3.13 -11.58 -5.02
CA ALA A 176 4.09 -12.56 -5.51
C ALA A 176 5.08 -13.00 -4.41
N LYS A 177 5.64 -12.06 -3.64
CA LYS A 177 6.55 -12.37 -2.52
C LYS A 177 5.88 -13.19 -1.40
N LYS A 178 4.58 -12.97 -1.15
CA LYS A 178 3.85 -13.78 -0.16
C LYS A 178 3.57 -15.18 -0.68
N VAL A 179 3.27 -15.30 -1.98
CA VAL A 179 3.09 -16.59 -2.63
C VAL A 179 4.40 -17.37 -2.64
N GLU A 180 5.52 -16.71 -2.95
CA GLU A 180 6.88 -17.29 -2.93
C GLU A 180 7.17 -17.93 -1.57
N LYS A 181 7.05 -17.17 -0.48
CA LYS A 181 7.23 -17.69 0.89
C LYS A 181 6.28 -18.85 1.23
N ARG A 182 5.05 -18.83 0.72
CA ARG A 182 4.07 -19.90 0.97
C ARG A 182 4.48 -21.18 0.24
N VAL A 183 4.90 -21.06 -1.02
CA VAL A 183 5.34 -22.18 -1.85
C VAL A 183 6.63 -22.78 -1.29
N GLU A 184 7.61 -21.93 -0.94
CA GLU A 184 8.83 -22.35 -0.24
C GLU A 184 8.52 -23.14 1.03
N GLY A 185 7.61 -22.62 1.87
CA GLY A 185 7.20 -23.27 3.11
C GLY A 185 6.51 -24.63 2.87
N ARG A 186 5.65 -24.74 1.85
CA ARG A 186 5.01 -26.01 1.49
C ARG A 186 6.04 -27.04 1.07
N ILE A 187 6.89 -26.70 0.10
CA ILE A 187 7.87 -27.65 -0.43
C ILE A 187 8.85 -28.08 0.66
N ARG A 188 9.24 -27.19 1.56
CA ARG A 188 10.07 -27.54 2.71
C ARG A 188 9.43 -28.59 3.61
N ASN A 189 8.13 -28.46 3.87
CA ASN A 189 7.38 -29.42 4.69
C ASN A 189 7.18 -30.76 3.97
N ASP A 190 7.03 -30.76 2.64
CA ASP A 190 6.88 -32.00 1.87
C ASP A 190 8.17 -32.83 1.82
N LEU A 191 9.32 -32.23 2.17
CA LEU A 191 10.64 -32.87 2.20
C LEU A 191 11.08 -33.37 3.58
N THR A 192 10.38 -32.99 4.65
CA THR A 192 10.63 -33.42 6.04
C THR A 192 9.69 -34.54 6.46
#